data_AF-A0A178WQH9-F1
#
_entry.id   AF-A0A178WQH9-F1
#
_cell.length_a   1.000
_cell.length_b   1.000
_cell.length_c   1.000
_cell.angle_alpha   90.00
_cell.angle_beta   90.00
_cell.angle_gamma   90.00
#
_symmetry.space_group_name_H-M   'P 1'
#
loop_
_entity.id
_entity.type
_entity.pdbx_description
1 polymer ?
#
loop_
_entity_poly.entity_id
_entity_poly.type
_entity_poly.pdbx_seq_one_letter_code
_entity_poly.pdbx_strand_id
1 'polypeptide(L)'
;MSPLSSGPSVSGAHAGLERVLADIAAEREAQHAVHGVQQHLPDGTGPRWAGLADSARRECDRAAAAGRLTWRHILFEEVAEALAESDPIRLRRELVQVAAVGAQWLQAIDNRGVPAAAEGNRRGRHR
;
A
#
# COMPACT_ATOMS: atom_id res chain seq x y z
N MET A 1 -18.52 45.36 1.02
CA MET A 1 -17.99 44.29 0.15
C MET A 1 -16.59 43.95 0.61
N SER A 2 -16.41 42.82 1.29
CA SER A 2 -15.11 42.30 1.71
C SER A 2 -14.90 40.96 1.00
N PRO A 3 -13.77 40.72 0.30
CA PRO A 3 -13.57 39.46 -0.39
C PRO A 3 -12.93 38.39 0.51
N LEU A 4 -13.50 37.19 0.41
CA LEU A 4 -12.85 35.87 0.34
C LEU A 4 -11.88 35.45 1.45
N SER A 5 -12.39 34.65 2.39
CA SER A 5 -11.60 33.64 3.08
C SER A 5 -11.65 32.34 2.25
N SER A 6 -10.71 32.20 1.31
CA SER A 6 -10.46 30.91 0.65
C SER A 6 -9.85 29.95 1.67
N GLY A 7 -10.56 28.87 1.99
CA GLY A 7 -10.01 27.76 2.75
C GLY A 7 -8.84 27.10 2.01
N PRO A 8 -7.99 26.32 2.70
CA PRO A 8 -6.85 25.66 2.08
C PRO A 8 -7.34 24.75 0.95
N SER A 9 -6.79 24.93 -0.25
CA SER A 9 -7.02 24.03 -1.36
C SER A 9 -6.49 22.65 -0.98
N VAL A 10 -7.31 21.61 -1.17
CA VAL A 10 -6.90 20.21 -1.07
C VAL A 10 -5.97 19.92 -2.26
N SER A 11 -4.73 20.35 -2.08
CA SER A 11 -3.63 20.38 -3.02
C SER A 11 -3.21 18.96 -3.38
N GLY A 12 -2.95 18.70 -4.67
CA GLY A 12 -2.28 17.58 -5.38
C GLY A 12 -1.96 16.20 -4.73
N ALA A 13 -1.77 16.11 -3.41
CA ALA A 13 -1.37 14.92 -2.67
C ALA A 13 -2.34 13.74 -2.77
N HIS A 14 -3.62 13.99 -3.02
CA HIS A 14 -4.63 12.93 -3.21
C HIS A 14 -5.04 12.72 -4.67
N ALA A 15 -4.38 13.39 -5.63
CA ALA A 15 -4.68 13.19 -7.03
C ALA A 15 -4.51 11.70 -7.40
N GLY A 16 -5.53 11.12 -8.03
CA GLY A 16 -5.54 9.71 -8.43
C GLY A 16 -5.84 8.70 -7.32
N LEU A 17 -5.98 9.11 -6.05
CA LEU A 17 -6.28 8.18 -4.94
C LEU A 17 -7.60 7.44 -5.16
N GLU A 18 -8.64 8.12 -5.64
CA GLU A 18 -9.95 7.50 -5.91
C GLU A 18 -9.84 6.35 -6.92
N ARG A 19 -9.02 6.51 -7.97
CA ARG A 19 -8.80 5.44 -8.97
C ARG A 19 -8.06 4.26 -8.35
N VAL A 20 -6.99 4.53 -7.62
CA VAL A 20 -6.21 3.48 -6.93
C VAL A 20 -7.07 2.71 -5.93
N LEU A 21 -7.93 3.40 -5.16
CA LEU A 21 -8.86 2.74 -4.25
C LEU A 21 -9.92 1.91 -4.99
N ALA A 22 -10.39 2.37 -6.15
CA ALA A 22 -11.30 1.60 -6.99
C ALA A 22 -10.64 0.31 -7.51
N ASP A 23 -9.37 0.38 -7.93
CA ASP A 23 -8.61 -0.80 -8.38
C ASP A 23 -8.40 -1.80 -7.24
N ILE A 24 -8.04 -1.32 -6.04
CA ILE A 24 -7.90 -2.17 -4.84
C ILE A 24 -9.24 -2.83 -4.48
N ALA A 25 -10.35 -2.08 -4.54
CA ALA A 25 -11.68 -2.63 -4.27
C ALA A 25 -12.05 -3.71 -5.30
N ALA A 26 -11.79 -3.46 -6.59
CA ALA A 26 -12.05 -4.43 -7.66
C ALA A 26 -11.21 -5.71 -7.49
N GLU A 27 -9.93 -5.59 -7.13
CA GLU A 27 -9.08 -6.74 -6.82
C GLU A 27 -9.58 -7.50 -5.60
N ARG A 28 -10.06 -6.81 -4.55
CA ARG A 28 -10.64 -7.49 -3.39
C ARG A 28 -11.89 -8.28 -3.75
N GLU A 29 -12.77 -7.75 -4.58
CA GLU A 29 -13.93 -8.49 -5.09
C GLU A 29 -13.51 -9.71 -5.92
N ALA A 30 -12.51 -9.56 -6.79
CA ALA A 30 -11.97 -10.68 -7.58
C ALA A 30 -11.40 -11.79 -6.70
N GLN A 31 -10.62 -11.44 -5.67
CA GLN A 31 -10.11 -12.40 -4.69
C GLN A 31 -11.24 -13.07 -3.91
N HIS A 32 -12.32 -12.35 -3.58
CA HIS A 32 -13.47 -12.95 -2.91
C HIS A 32 -14.18 -13.97 -3.80
N ALA A 33 -14.33 -13.69 -5.10
CA ALA A 33 -14.90 -14.63 -6.05
C ALA A 33 -14.08 -15.93 -6.17
N VAL A 34 -12.74 -15.86 -6.03
CA VAL A 34 -11.85 -17.02 -6.11
C VAL A 34 -11.74 -17.77 -4.78
N HIS A 35 -11.60 -17.05 -3.67
CA HIS A 35 -11.20 -17.62 -2.38
C HIS A 35 -12.30 -17.59 -1.31
N GLY A 36 -13.45 -16.99 -1.58
CA GLY A 36 -14.55 -16.89 -0.63
C GLY A 36 -14.23 -16.05 0.62
N VAL A 37 -14.85 -16.42 1.75
CA VAL A 37 -14.67 -15.78 3.06
C VAL A 37 -13.56 -16.48 3.84
N GLN A 38 -12.58 -15.71 4.32
CA GLN A 38 -11.37 -16.23 4.97
C GLN A 38 -11.25 -15.88 6.47
N GLN A 39 -12.38 -15.67 7.17
CA GLN A 39 -12.42 -15.24 8.58
C GLN A 39 -11.81 -16.25 9.57
N HIS A 40 -11.55 -17.49 9.15
CA HIS A 40 -11.05 -18.56 10.01
C HIS A 40 -9.52 -18.63 10.07
N LEU A 41 -8.80 -17.84 9.26
CA LEU A 41 -7.34 -17.86 9.23
C LEU A 41 -6.76 -17.13 10.45
N PRO A 42 -5.73 -17.70 11.10
CA PRO A 42 -5.00 -17.00 12.16
C PRO A 42 -4.03 -15.96 11.57
N ASP A 43 -3.71 -14.92 12.35
CA ASP A 43 -2.83 -13.83 11.88
C ASP A 43 -1.41 -14.30 11.53
N GLY A 44 -0.85 -15.24 12.30
CA GLY A 44 0.52 -15.74 12.09
C GLY A 44 1.64 -14.69 12.36
N THR A 45 1.30 -13.59 13.02
CA THR A 45 2.22 -12.51 13.40
C THR A 45 2.72 -12.67 14.84
N GLY A 46 3.62 -11.79 15.27
CA GLY A 46 4.10 -11.69 16.65
C GLY A 46 5.62 -11.65 16.82
N PRO A 47 6.12 -11.71 18.07
CA PRO A 47 7.50 -11.33 18.41
C PRO A 47 8.61 -12.11 17.70
N ARG A 48 8.33 -13.29 17.16
CA ARG A 48 9.30 -14.07 16.36
C ARG A 48 9.82 -13.29 15.14
N TRP A 49 9.06 -12.31 14.66
CA TRP A 49 9.41 -11.47 13.52
C TRP A 49 10.10 -10.15 13.92
N ALA A 50 10.30 -9.87 15.21
CA ALA A 50 10.90 -8.61 15.67
C ALA A 50 12.29 -8.33 15.06
N GLY A 51 13.12 -9.36 14.91
CA GLY A 51 14.44 -9.21 14.27
C GLY A 51 14.37 -8.82 12.79
N LEU A 52 13.28 -9.20 12.09
CA LEU A 52 13.01 -8.78 10.72
C LEU A 52 12.60 -7.31 10.68
N ALA A 53 11.67 -6.88 11.53
CA ALA A 53 11.23 -5.49 11.65
C ALA A 53 12.40 -4.55 11.95
N ASP A 54 13.20 -4.90 12.94
CA ASP A 54 14.40 -4.14 13.31
C ASP A 54 15.39 -4.00 12.16
N SER A 55 15.57 -5.07 11.38
CA SER A 55 16.49 -5.07 10.24
C SER A 55 15.96 -4.23 9.08
N ALA A 56 14.65 -4.33 8.79
CA ALA A 56 13.98 -3.55 7.77
C ALA A 56 14.04 -2.04 8.09
N ARG A 57 13.71 -1.65 9.33
CA ARG A 57 13.83 -0.26 9.81
C ARG A 57 15.23 0.30 9.64
N ARG A 58 16.25 -0.43 10.13
CA ARG A 58 17.66 -0.03 9.95
C ARG A 58 18.08 0.08 8.49
N GLU A 59 17.52 -0.73 7.60
CA GLU A 59 17.79 -0.65 6.17
C GLU A 59 17.13 0.59 5.55
N CYS A 60 15.87 0.84 5.89
CA CYS A 60 15.13 2.03 5.47
C CYS A 60 15.82 3.31 5.93
N ASP A 61 16.14 3.42 7.23
CA ASP A 61 16.85 4.55 7.81
C ASP A 61 18.19 4.82 7.12
N ARG A 62 19.00 3.77 6.90
CA ARG A 62 20.29 3.90 6.21
C ARG A 62 20.12 4.31 4.75
N ALA A 63 19.11 3.80 4.06
CA ALA A 63 18.82 4.18 2.69
C ALA A 63 18.35 5.64 2.61
N ALA A 64 17.50 6.08 3.53
CA ALA A 64 17.07 7.47 3.67
C ALA A 64 18.24 8.41 3.93
N ALA A 65 19.07 8.10 4.94
CA ALA A 65 20.25 8.89 5.29
C ALA A 65 21.26 8.98 4.13
N ALA A 66 21.35 7.94 3.30
CA ALA A 66 22.24 7.92 2.14
C ALA A 66 21.62 8.52 0.85
N GLY A 67 20.39 9.05 0.89
CA GLY A 67 19.69 9.55 -0.30
C GLY A 67 19.35 8.46 -1.34
N ARG A 68 19.26 7.20 -0.90
CA ARG A 68 18.98 6.01 -1.74
C ARG A 68 17.67 5.32 -1.33
N LEU A 69 16.78 6.02 -0.64
CA LEU A 69 15.47 5.49 -0.24
C LEU A 69 14.67 5.07 -1.47
N THR A 70 13.95 3.96 -1.36
CA THR A 70 13.09 3.45 -2.43
C THR A 70 11.78 2.99 -1.82
N TRP A 71 10.74 2.90 -2.66
CA TRP A 71 9.43 2.38 -2.24
C TRP A 71 9.50 0.97 -1.63
N ARG A 72 10.42 0.12 -2.12
CA ARG A 72 10.65 -1.21 -1.53
C ARG A 72 11.07 -1.11 -0.07
N HIS A 73 11.96 -0.18 0.28
CA HIS A 73 12.40 -0.02 1.67
C HIS A 73 11.21 0.34 2.58
N ILE A 74 10.42 1.33 2.16
CA ILE A 74 9.26 1.82 2.92
C ILE A 74 8.21 0.72 3.07
N LEU A 75 7.81 0.08 1.97
CA LEU A 75 6.78 -0.97 2.02
C LEU A 75 7.23 -2.17 2.87
N PHE A 76 8.49 -2.58 2.72
CA PHE A 76 9.01 -3.75 3.44
C PHE A 76 9.16 -3.49 4.94
N GLU A 77 9.51 -2.28 5.34
CA GLU A 77 9.50 -1.87 6.75
C GLU A 77 8.11 -2.05 7.36
N GLU A 78 7.08 -1.44 6.76
CA GLU A 78 5.70 -1.54 7.26
C GLU A 78 5.20 -3.00 7.32
N VAL A 79 5.53 -3.81 6.31
CA VAL A 79 5.20 -5.25 6.32
C VAL A 79 5.90 -5.97 7.46
N ALA A 80 7.18 -5.71 7.68
CA ALA A 80 7.94 -6.36 8.75
C ALA A 80 7.43 -5.95 10.13
N GLU A 81 7.04 -4.68 10.32
CA GLU A 81 6.42 -4.19 11.55
C GLU A 81 5.06 -4.85 11.80
N ALA A 82 4.20 -4.92 10.78
CA ALA A 82 2.93 -5.65 10.88
C ALA A 82 3.14 -7.12 11.26
N LEU A 83 4.12 -7.80 10.67
CA LEU A 83 4.44 -9.19 11.01
C LEU A 83 4.94 -9.34 12.45
N ALA A 84 5.64 -8.36 13.01
CA ALA A 84 6.13 -8.41 14.39
C ALA A 84 5.07 -8.13 15.46
N GLU A 85 3.91 -7.58 15.08
CA GLU A 85 2.86 -7.21 16.02
C GLU A 85 2.00 -8.40 16.44
N SER A 86 1.66 -8.47 17.73
CA SER A 86 0.82 -9.51 18.35
C SER A 86 -0.52 -8.99 18.88
N ASP A 87 -0.62 -7.69 19.13
CA ASP A 87 -1.85 -7.04 19.54
C ASP A 87 -2.75 -6.78 18.31
N PRO A 88 -3.97 -7.31 18.25
CA PRO A 88 -4.82 -7.18 17.07
C PRO A 88 -5.18 -5.73 16.69
N ILE A 89 -5.27 -4.83 17.68
CA ILE A 89 -5.61 -3.42 17.43
C ILE A 89 -4.43 -2.73 16.74
N ARG A 90 -3.21 -2.96 17.24
CA ARG A 90 -1.99 -2.46 16.61
C ARG A 90 -1.73 -3.13 15.27
N LEU A 91 -1.94 -4.43 15.14
CA LEU A 91 -1.79 -5.15 13.88
C LEU A 91 -2.66 -4.53 12.80
N ARG A 92 -3.93 -4.23 13.10
CA ARG A 92 -4.82 -3.53 12.18
C ARG A 92 -4.25 -2.18 11.74
N ARG A 93 -3.61 -1.43 12.64
CA ARG A 93 -2.99 -0.14 12.33
C ARG A 93 -1.82 -0.31 11.37
N GLU A 94 -0.91 -1.25 11.65
CA GLU A 94 0.24 -1.51 10.78
C GLU A 94 -0.21 -2.01 9.40
N LEU A 95 -1.22 -2.88 9.33
CA LEU A 95 -1.80 -3.31 8.05
C LEU A 95 -2.42 -2.17 7.24
N VAL A 96 -3.00 -1.16 7.92
CA VAL A 96 -3.46 0.06 7.25
C VAL A 96 -2.28 0.87 6.71
N GLN A 97 -1.17 0.96 7.44
CA GLN A 97 0.06 1.61 6.95
C GLN A 97 0.63 0.91 5.72
N VAL A 98 0.70 -0.44 5.73
CA VAL A 98 1.10 -1.25 4.57
C VAL A 98 0.22 -0.93 3.35
N ALA A 99 -1.10 -0.94 3.52
CA ALA A 99 -2.04 -0.64 2.45
C ALA A 99 -1.87 0.80 1.93
N ALA A 100 -1.68 1.77 2.84
CA ALA A 100 -1.49 3.17 2.49
C ALA A 100 -0.19 3.39 1.69
N VAL A 101 0.92 2.76 2.08
CA VAL A 101 2.18 2.83 1.32
C VAL A 101 2.04 2.17 -0.05
N GLY A 102 1.34 1.04 -0.14
CA GLY A 102 1.02 0.40 -1.42
C GLY A 102 0.22 1.33 -2.35
N ALA A 103 -0.83 1.96 -1.82
CA ALA A 103 -1.64 2.93 -2.57
C ALA A 103 -0.82 4.14 -3.01
N GLN A 104 0.03 4.68 -2.13
CA GLN A 104 0.91 5.80 -2.45
C GLN A 104 1.91 5.44 -3.56
N TRP A 105 2.45 4.22 -3.54
CA TRP A 105 3.35 3.74 -4.58
C TRP A 105 2.64 3.59 -5.92
N LEU A 106 1.40 3.07 -5.95
CA LEU A 106 0.57 3.03 -7.16
C LEU A 106 0.34 4.43 -7.74
N GLN A 107 -0.07 5.40 -6.91
CA GLN A 107 -0.22 6.79 -7.35
C GLN A 107 1.10 7.34 -7.93
N ALA A 108 2.23 7.02 -7.31
CA ALA A 108 3.53 7.44 -7.80
C ALA A 108 3.89 6.80 -9.16
N ILE A 109 3.43 5.58 -9.44
CA ILE A 109 3.59 4.92 -10.75
C ILE A 109 2.69 5.62 -11.79
N ASP A 110 1.42 5.82 -11.48
CA ASP A 110 0.46 6.47 -12.38
C ASP A 110 0.91 7.89 -12.75
N ASN A 111 1.41 8.64 -11.77
CA ASN A 111 1.88 10.00 -11.96
C ASN A 111 3.18 10.09 -12.80
N ARG A 112 3.94 8.99 -12.94
CA ARG A 112 5.08 8.93 -13.87
C ARG A 112 4.64 8.81 -15.32
N GLY A 113 3.33 8.69 -15.59
CA GLY A 113 2.80 8.57 -16.93
C GLY A 113 3.09 7.20 -17.56
N VAL A 114 3.24 6.14 -16.74
CA VAL A 114 3.08 4.78 -17.26
C VAL A 114 1.62 4.70 -17.70
N PRO A 115 1.31 4.62 -19.01
CA PRO A 115 -0.07 4.44 -19.44
C PRO A 115 -0.57 3.17 -18.78
N ALA A 116 -1.78 3.16 -18.23
CA ALA A 116 -2.46 1.95 -17.78
C ALA A 116 -2.35 0.91 -18.91
N ALA A 117 -1.39 0.00 -18.79
CA ALA A 117 -0.90 -0.74 -19.94
C ALA A 117 -1.92 -1.83 -20.26
N ALA A 118 -2.60 -1.68 -21.38
CA ALA A 118 -2.73 -2.74 -22.38
C ALA A 118 -3.06 -4.18 -21.89
N GLU A 119 -3.96 -4.33 -20.90
CA GLU A 119 -4.43 -5.64 -20.42
C GLU A 119 -5.71 -6.12 -21.12
N GLY A 120 -6.01 -5.58 -22.31
CA GLY A 120 -7.15 -6.00 -23.14
C GLY A 120 -6.91 -7.19 -24.08
N ASN A 121 -5.68 -7.68 -24.26
CA ASN A 121 -5.35 -8.60 -25.38
C ASN A 121 -4.84 -10.01 -25.00
N ARG A 122 -5.24 -10.58 -23.85
CA ARG A 122 -4.97 -12.01 -23.52
C ARG A 122 -6.22 -12.87 -23.38
N ARG A 123 -7.37 -12.46 -23.92
CA ARG A 123 -8.55 -13.33 -24.08
C ARG A 123 -8.88 -13.48 -25.56
N GLY A 124 -8.04 -14.20 -26.30
CA GLY A 124 -8.21 -14.31 -27.74
C GLY A 124 -7.21 -15.20 -28.47
N ARG A 125 -6.84 -16.35 -27.89
CA ARG A 125 -6.28 -17.47 -28.67
C ARG A 125 -6.22 -18.72 -27.81
N HIS A 126 -7.27 -19.53 -27.89
CA HIS A 126 -7.08 -20.95 -28.18
C HIS A 126 -8.27 -21.40 -29.04
N ARG A 127 -7.89 -21.93 -30.21
CA ARG A 127 -8.75 -22.68 -31.13
C ARG A 127 -9.15 -24.00 -30.50
#